data_AF-A0A957U2U5-F1
#
_entry.id   AF-A0A957U2U5-F1
#
_cell.length_a   1.000
_cell.length_b   1.000
_cell.length_c   1.000
_cell.angle_alpha   90.00
_cell.angle_beta   90.00
_cell.angle_gamma   90.00
#
_symmetry.space_group_name_H-M   'P 1'
#
loop_
_entity.id
_entity.type
_entity.pdbx_description
1 polymer ?
#
loop_
_entity_poly.entity_id
_entity_poly.type
_entity_poly.pdbx_seq_one_letter_code
_entity_poly.pdbx_strand_id
1 'polypeptide(L)'
;MSYLQPMFDGELAPGIYQLISRAKADSLFGDMTEQGWRGFYIDGDQVTDKASFLQAAATAMEFPGYFGHNWDAFEEMLVDPSWRSAPGLLLLYDDPVTLARRDP
;
A
#
# COMPACT_ATOMS: atom_id res chain seq x y z
N MET A 1 -18.52 -10.69 -3.93
CA MET A 1 -18.13 -9.53 -4.75
C MET A 1 -16.82 -9.02 -4.20
N SER A 2 -15.80 -8.92 -5.05
CA SER A 2 -14.50 -8.39 -4.66
C SER A 2 -14.60 -6.89 -4.39
N TYR A 3 -14.10 -6.43 -3.25
CA TYR A 3 -14.03 -5.00 -2.92
C TYR A 3 -13.11 -4.22 -3.86
N LEU A 4 -12.21 -4.92 -4.56
CA LEU A 4 -11.21 -4.33 -5.43
C LEU A 4 -11.61 -4.31 -6.92
N GLN A 5 -12.72 -4.96 -7.29
CA GLN A 5 -13.14 -5.06 -8.69
C GLN A 5 -13.20 -3.71 -9.42
N PRO A 6 -13.76 -2.63 -8.84
CA PRO A 6 -13.79 -1.32 -9.51
C PRO A 6 -12.39 -0.72 -9.78
N MET A 7 -11.36 -1.12 -9.02
CA MET A 7 -9.97 -0.72 -9.28
C MET A 7 -9.41 -1.42 -10.52
N PHE A 8 -9.72 -2.71 -10.69
CA PHE A 8 -9.25 -3.49 -11.84
C PHE A 8 -9.98 -3.11 -13.14
N ASP A 9 -11.25 -2.75 -13.03
CA ASP A 9 -12.07 -2.33 -14.18
C ASP A 9 -11.76 -0.88 -14.62
N GLY A 10 -10.89 -0.16 -13.90
CA GLY A 10 -10.51 1.22 -14.18
C GLY A 10 -11.59 2.24 -13.83
N GLU A 11 -12.60 1.85 -13.04
CA GLU A 11 -13.66 2.73 -12.56
C GLU A 11 -13.19 3.65 -11.43
N LEU A 12 -12.11 3.26 -10.74
CA LEU A 12 -11.41 4.06 -9.75
C LEU A 12 -10.07 4.57 -10.29
N ALA A 13 -9.83 5.87 -10.12
CA ALA A 13 -8.54 6.48 -10.42
C ALA A 13 -7.46 6.02 -9.42
N PRO A 14 -6.16 6.17 -9.73
CA PRO A 14 -5.11 6.01 -8.73
C PRO A 14 -5.29 7.01 -7.58
N GLY A 15 -5.18 6.54 -6.33
CA GLY A 15 -5.36 7.41 -5.16
C GLY A 15 -5.44 6.65 -3.84
N ILE A 16 -5.76 7.38 -2.78
CA ILE A 16 -5.94 6.85 -1.43
C ILE A 16 -7.43 6.63 -1.18
N TYR A 17 -7.78 5.41 -0.78
CA TYR A 17 -9.15 4.99 -0.52
C TYR A 17 -9.28 4.45 0.90
N GLN A 18 -10.36 4.82 1.58
CA GLN A 18 -10.70 4.23 2.87
C GLN A 18 -11.57 2.98 2.64
N LEU A 19 -11.06 1.83 3.06
CA LEU A 19 -11.81 0.58 3.06
C LEU A 19 -12.33 0.28 4.48
N ILE A 20 -13.65 0.35 4.67
CA ILE A 20 -14.29 -0.05 5.92
C ILE A 20 -14.74 -1.50 5.78
N SER A 21 -13.92 -2.44 6.25
CA SER A 21 -14.18 -3.88 6.15
C SER A 21 -13.70 -4.62 7.39
N ARG A 22 -14.27 -5.81 7.64
CA ARG A 22 -13.77 -6.79 8.63
C ARG A 22 -13.06 -7.98 7.95
N ALA A 23 -12.91 -7.93 6.63
CA ALA A 23 -12.23 -8.97 5.87
C ALA A 23 -10.74 -9.00 6.24
N LYS A 24 -10.13 -10.19 6.24
CA LYS A 24 -8.68 -10.32 6.44
C LYS A 24 -7.95 -9.84 5.19
N ALA A 25 -6.76 -9.27 5.35
CA ALA A 25 -5.92 -8.81 4.25
C ALA A 25 -5.73 -9.88 3.15
N ASP A 26 -5.45 -11.13 3.53
CA ASP A 26 -5.27 -12.25 2.58
C ASP A 26 -6.48 -12.45 1.66
N SER A 27 -7.69 -12.23 2.18
CA SER A 27 -8.91 -12.36 1.39
C SER A 27 -9.13 -11.21 0.40
N LEU A 28 -8.45 -10.07 0.60
CA LEU A 28 -8.46 -8.95 -0.34
C LEU A 28 -7.46 -9.19 -1.48
N PHE A 29 -6.31 -9.81 -1.19
CA PHE A 29 -5.26 -10.05 -2.18
C PHE A 29 -5.52 -11.21 -3.14
N GLY A 30 -6.48 -12.10 -2.83
CA GLY A 30 -6.78 -13.27 -3.66
C GLY A 30 -7.03 -12.92 -5.14
N ASP A 31 -7.79 -11.86 -5.40
CA ASP A 31 -8.20 -11.46 -6.76
C ASP A 31 -7.11 -10.71 -7.53
N MET A 32 -6.09 -10.18 -6.84
CA MET A 32 -5.03 -9.37 -7.47
C MET A 32 -4.11 -10.17 -8.38
N THR A 33 -3.88 -11.44 -8.04
CA THR A 33 -2.97 -12.31 -8.79
C THR A 33 -3.47 -12.56 -10.20
N GLU A 34 -4.78 -12.73 -10.37
CA GLU A 34 -5.42 -12.99 -11.67
C GLU A 34 -5.31 -11.76 -12.60
N GLN A 35 -5.32 -10.56 -12.03
CA GLN A 35 -5.21 -9.30 -12.76
C GLN A 35 -3.75 -8.87 -13.00
N GLY A 36 -2.78 -9.63 -12.49
CA GLY A 36 -1.35 -9.32 -12.61
C GLY A 36 -0.87 -8.18 -11.70
N TRP A 37 -1.75 -7.60 -10.87
CA TRP A 37 -1.40 -6.54 -9.93
C TRP A 37 -0.47 -7.06 -8.82
N ARG A 38 0.17 -6.13 -8.11
CA ARG A 38 0.98 -6.44 -6.92
C ARG A 38 0.38 -5.79 -5.68
N GLY A 39 0.01 -6.63 -4.71
CA GLY A 39 -0.49 -6.21 -3.42
C GLY A 39 0.63 -6.21 -2.39
N PHE A 40 0.65 -5.18 -1.56
CA PHE A 40 1.56 -5.02 -0.44
C PHE A 40 0.76 -4.70 0.82
N TYR A 41 1.27 -5.12 1.97
CA TYR A 41 0.58 -4.99 3.24
C TYR A 41 1.48 -4.31 4.27
N ILE A 42 0.93 -3.34 4.98
CA ILE A 42 1.53 -2.74 6.16
C ILE A 42 0.58 -2.98 7.34
N ASP A 43 1.11 -3.64 8.36
CA ASP A 43 0.46 -3.76 9.67
C ASP A 43 0.65 -2.46 10.46
N GLY A 44 -0.43 -1.73 10.72
CA GLY A 44 -0.39 -0.47 11.45
C GLY A 44 -0.11 -0.58 12.93
N ASP A 45 -0.20 -1.78 13.52
CA ASP A 45 0.29 -1.99 14.88
C ASP A 45 1.82 -1.83 14.98
N GLN A 46 2.53 -1.99 13.87
CA GLN A 46 3.98 -1.82 13.78
C GLN A 46 4.40 -0.38 13.42
N VAL A 47 3.43 0.52 13.16
CA VAL A 47 3.69 1.88 12.71
C VAL A 47 3.30 2.88 13.79
N THR A 48 4.30 3.54 14.36
CA THR A 48 4.11 4.47 15.49
C THR A 48 4.45 5.93 15.18
N ASP A 49 5.13 6.17 14.06
CA ASP A 49 5.61 7.46 13.59
C ASP A 49 5.94 7.40 12.08
N LYS A 50 6.27 8.56 11.50
CA LYS A 50 6.71 8.64 10.10
C LYS A 50 7.86 7.69 9.75
N ALA A 51 8.86 7.55 10.61
CA ALA A 51 10.07 6.76 10.30
C ALA A 51 9.75 5.27 10.21
N SER A 52 8.97 4.75 11.16
CA SER A 52 8.46 3.38 11.17
C SER A 52 7.54 3.11 9.98
N PHE A 53 6.69 4.07 9.58
CA PHE A 53 5.88 3.93 8.35
C PHE A 53 6.76 3.77 7.11
N LEU A 54 7.70 4.70 6.89
CA LEU A 54 8.56 4.69 5.71
C LEU A 54 9.43 3.42 5.65
N GLN A 55 9.88 2.92 6.80
CA GLN A 55 10.61 1.66 6.89
C GLN A 55 9.71 0.45 6.58
N ALA A 56 8.49 0.42 7.13
CA ALA A 56 7.53 -0.65 6.87
C ALA A 56 7.16 -0.70 5.39
N ALA A 57 6.89 0.45 4.78
CA ALA A 57 6.60 0.57 3.35
C ALA A 57 7.79 0.10 2.49
N ALA A 58 9.00 0.57 2.77
CA ALA A 58 10.19 0.14 2.04
C ALA A 58 10.44 -1.37 2.13
N THR A 59 10.16 -1.95 3.29
CA THR A 59 10.30 -3.39 3.51
C THR A 59 9.22 -4.17 2.77
N ALA A 60 7.95 -3.80 2.94
CA ALA A 60 6.81 -4.50 2.35
C ALA A 60 6.82 -4.42 0.83
N MET A 61 7.18 -3.26 0.29
CA MET A 61 7.25 -3.01 -1.14
C MET A 61 8.59 -3.39 -1.75
N GLU A 62 9.57 -3.86 -0.98
CA GLU A 62 10.90 -4.21 -1.48
C GLU A 62 11.59 -3.06 -2.24
N PHE A 63 11.52 -1.84 -1.68
CA PHE A 63 12.12 -0.68 -2.32
C PHE A 63 13.63 -0.83 -2.52
N PRO A 64 14.21 -0.22 -3.58
CA PRO A 64 15.64 -0.25 -3.82
C PRO A 64 16.45 0.41 -2.69
N GLY A 65 17.72 0.00 -2.54
CA GLY A 65 18.61 0.53 -1.50
C GLY A 65 18.97 2.02 -1.63
N TYR A 66 18.56 2.69 -2.70
CA TYR A 66 18.69 4.14 -2.88
C TYR A 66 17.47 4.92 -2.35
N PHE A 67 16.48 4.25 -1.75
CA PHE A 67 15.31 4.89 -1.18
C PHE A 67 15.69 5.96 -0.15
N GLY A 68 15.17 7.18 -0.33
CA GLY A 68 15.58 8.36 0.45
C GLY A 68 14.97 8.46 1.85
N HIS A 69 14.15 7.50 2.30
CA HIS A 69 13.50 7.46 3.62
C HIS A 69 12.80 8.78 4.02
N ASN A 70 12.09 9.40 3.08
CA ASN A 70 11.28 10.60 3.31
C ASN A 70 10.01 10.55 2.44
N TRP A 71 9.10 11.53 2.59
CA TRP A 71 7.81 11.52 1.89
C TRP A 71 7.95 11.74 0.39
N ASP A 72 8.84 12.63 -0.03
CA ASP A 72 9.08 12.90 -1.46
C ASP A 72 9.62 11.63 -2.14
N ALA A 73 10.59 10.94 -1.52
CA ALA A 73 11.10 9.67 -2.01
C ALA A 73 10.03 8.57 -2.02
N PHE A 74 9.10 8.58 -1.06
CA PHE A 74 7.97 7.64 -1.04
C PHE A 74 7.01 7.89 -2.18
N GLU A 75 6.63 9.15 -2.42
CA GLU A 75 5.83 9.56 -3.56
C GLU A 75 6.49 9.15 -4.88
N GLU A 76 7.79 9.36 -5.04
CA GLU A 76 8.55 8.94 -6.22
C GLU A 76 8.43 7.43 -6.47
N MET A 77 8.55 6.60 -5.43
CA MET A 77 8.38 5.14 -5.57
C MET A 77 6.97 4.73 -6.00
N LEU A 78 5.93 5.54 -5.69
CA LEU A 78 4.54 5.26 -6.05
C LEU A 78 4.17 5.78 -7.45
N VAL A 79 4.68 6.96 -7.82
CA VAL A 79 4.37 7.63 -9.08
C VAL A 79 5.13 7.01 -10.25
N ASP A 80 6.39 6.62 -10.03
CA ASP A 80 7.21 5.92 -11.02
C ASP A 80 7.69 4.57 -10.45
N PRO A 81 6.84 3.53 -10.50
CA PRO A 81 7.18 2.20 -10.00
C PRO A 81 8.08 1.42 -10.99
N SER A 82 9.03 2.08 -11.65
CA SER A 82 10.02 1.44 -12.53
C SER A 82 10.81 0.32 -11.84
N TRP A 83 10.91 0.37 -10.50
CA TRP A 83 11.52 -0.67 -9.66
C TRP A 83 10.69 -1.97 -9.59
N ARG A 84 9.40 -1.98 -9.98
CA ARG A 84 8.54 -3.17 -10.01
C ARG A 84 7.67 -3.24 -11.26
N SER A 85 7.89 -4.26 -12.08
CA SER A 85 7.02 -4.55 -13.21
C SER A 85 5.66 -5.11 -12.74
N ALA A 86 4.61 -4.30 -12.87
CA ALA A 86 3.21 -4.66 -12.66
C ALA A 86 2.29 -3.66 -13.40
N PRO A 87 1.08 -4.05 -13.83
CA PRO A 87 0.08 -3.14 -14.37
C PRO A 87 -0.50 -2.18 -13.31
N GLY A 88 -0.41 -2.54 -12.04
CA GLY A 88 -0.87 -1.72 -10.92
C GLY A 88 -0.34 -2.25 -9.58
N LEU A 89 -0.20 -1.33 -8.62
CA LEU A 89 0.22 -1.60 -7.25
C LEU A 89 -0.92 -1.24 -6.29
N LEU A 90 -1.14 -2.07 -5.27
CA LEU A 90 -2.03 -1.76 -4.14
C LEU A 90 -1.22 -1.87 -2.85
N LEU A 91 -1.20 -0.80 -2.07
CA LEU A 91 -0.68 -0.82 -0.71
C LEU A 91 -1.86 -0.79 0.27
N LEU A 92 -2.08 -1.88 0.99
CA LEU A 92 -3.04 -1.93 2.08
C LEU A 92 -2.34 -1.56 3.38
N TYR A 93 -2.71 -0.40 3.92
CA TYR A 93 -2.31 0.01 5.27
C TYR A 93 -3.45 -0.30 6.24
N ASP A 94 -3.24 -1.32 7.07
CA ASP A 94 -4.24 -1.82 8.01
C ASP A 94 -4.12 -1.14 9.36
N ASP A 95 -5.27 -0.92 10.01
CA ASP A 95 -5.42 -0.19 11.28
C ASP A 95 -4.47 1.01 11.48
N PRO A 96 -4.66 2.13 10.75
CA PRO A 96 -3.76 3.28 10.81
C PRO A 96 -3.88 4.11 12.10
N VAL A 97 -4.69 3.66 13.07
CA VAL A 97 -5.08 4.42 14.27
C VAL A 97 -3.88 4.77 15.15
N THR A 98 -2.89 3.88 15.23
CA THR A 98 -1.71 4.09 16.07
C THR A 98 -0.91 5.31 15.61
N LEU A 99 -0.58 5.39 14.31
CA LEU A 99 0.10 6.55 13.73
C LEU A 99 -0.74 7.82 13.90
N ALA A 100 -2.01 7.79 13.51
CA ALA A 100 -2.90 8.94 13.57
C ALA A 100 -3.06 9.53 14.99
N ARG A 101 -2.89 8.73 16.04
CA ARG A 101 -2.92 9.21 17.43
C ARG A 101 -1.59 9.79 17.90
N ARG A 102 -0.46 9.29 17.39
CA ARG A 102 0.88 9.61 17.88
C ARG A 102 1.56 10.71 17.09
N ASP A 103 1.23 10.83 15.81
CA ASP A 103 1.83 11.77 14.85
C ASP A 103 0.73 12.24 13.85
N PRO A 104 -0.22 13.09 14.28
CA PRO A 104 -1.38 13.52 13.49
C PRO A 104 -1.08 14.54 12.38
#